data_AF-A0A5J5DC97-F1
#
_entry.id   AF-A0A5J5DC97-F1
#
_cell.length_a   1.000
_cell.length_b   1.000
_cell.length_c   1.000
_cell.angle_alpha   90.00
_cell.angle_beta   90.00
_cell.angle_gamma   90.00
#
_symmetry.space_group_name_H-M   'P 1'
#
loop_
_entity.id
_entity.type
_entity.pdbx_description
1 polymer ?
#
loop_
_entity_poly.entity_id
_entity_poly.type
_entity_poly.pdbx_seq_one_letter_code
_entity_poly.pdbx_strand_id
1 'polypeptide(L)'
;MVKAYTGSQGSKEARESLAEANKGYKEYTENMCVLESELENQLGEFHIKMKGLAGFARLCAGDQYEIFMKYGRQRWKLRGRIEINGKQVWDSEEMVFVPLVSEFLSVKVTELKSLANHVVVGSVSCETKDLFAALPQTVA
;
A
#
# COMPACT_ATOMS: atom_id res chain seq x y z
N MET A 1 24.17 16.67 -3.37
CA MET A 1 24.48 18.06 -3.78
C MET A 1 24.30 19.06 -2.63
N VAL A 2 23.13 19.15 -1.99
CA VAL A 2 22.85 20.08 -0.86
C VAL A 2 23.82 19.91 0.34
N LYS A 3 24.14 18.67 0.74
CA LYS A 3 25.08 18.39 1.85
C LYS A 3 26.52 18.87 1.63
N ALA A 4 26.93 19.18 0.40
CA ALA A 4 28.29 19.64 0.13
C ALA A 4 28.48 21.13 0.49
N TYR A 5 27.40 21.93 0.42
CA TYR A 5 27.44 23.38 0.66
C TYR A 5 27.29 23.77 2.13
N THR A 6 26.86 22.85 3.00
CA THR A 6 26.73 23.11 4.44
C THR A 6 28.08 23.26 5.16
N GLY A 7 29.19 22.79 4.56
CA GLY A 7 30.54 22.96 5.10
C GLY A 7 31.22 24.29 4.76
N SER A 8 30.67 25.07 3.82
CA SER A 8 31.25 26.31 3.32
C SER A 8 30.33 27.51 3.59
N GLN A 9 30.05 27.81 4.86
CA GLN A 9 29.11 28.89 5.25
C GLN A 9 29.64 30.33 5.06
N GLY A 10 30.85 30.48 4.50
CA GLY A 10 31.60 31.75 4.51
C GLY A 10 31.34 32.73 3.36
N SER A 11 31.13 32.26 2.12
CA SER A 11 31.04 33.15 0.94
C SER A 11 29.60 33.41 0.48
N LYS A 12 29.37 34.56 -0.16
CA LYS A 12 28.07 34.95 -0.71
C LYS A 12 27.64 34.00 -1.82
N GLU A 13 28.57 33.61 -2.67
CA GLU A 13 28.38 32.70 -3.80
C GLU A 13 27.95 31.30 -3.33
N ALA A 14 28.50 30.82 -2.21
CA ALA A 14 28.12 29.54 -1.62
C ALA A 14 26.69 29.57 -1.08
N ARG A 15 26.26 30.70 -0.50
CA ARG A 15 24.88 30.89 -0.02
C ARG A 15 23.89 30.99 -1.18
N GLU A 16 24.25 31.71 -2.24
CA GLU A 16 23.43 31.82 -3.46
C GLU A 16 23.30 30.47 -4.16
N SER A 17 24.40 29.72 -4.32
CA SER A 17 24.39 28.36 -4.89
C SER A 17 23.50 27.40 -4.08
N LEU A 18 23.57 27.47 -2.74
CA LEU A 18 22.70 26.66 -1.87
C LEU A 18 21.22 27.05 -2.04
N ALA A 19 20.92 28.35 -2.14
CA ALA A 19 19.56 28.83 -2.33
C ALA A 19 18.98 28.37 -3.68
N GLU A 20 19.77 28.44 -4.75
CA GLU A 20 19.40 27.95 -6.07
C GLU A 20 19.18 26.44 -6.08
N ALA A 21 20.08 25.67 -5.46
CA ALA A 21 19.94 24.22 -5.34
C ALA A 21 18.68 23.82 -4.54
N ASN A 22 18.35 24.55 -3.48
CA ASN A 22 17.13 24.31 -2.70
C ASN A 22 15.86 24.66 -3.49
N LYS A 23 15.89 25.76 -4.26
CA LYS A 23 14.79 26.14 -5.15
C LYS A 23 14.57 25.07 -6.21
N GLY A 24 15.63 24.65 -6.90
CA GLY A 24 15.56 23.59 -7.90
C GLY A 24 15.06 22.27 -7.31
N TYR A 25 15.58 21.87 -6.14
CA TYR A 25 15.09 20.66 -5.44
C TYR A 25 13.59 20.70 -5.17
N LYS A 26 13.07 21.84 -4.70
CA LYS A 26 11.64 22.02 -4.46
C LYS A 26 10.84 21.92 -5.76
N GLU A 27 11.26 22.62 -6.81
CA GLU A 27 10.61 22.58 -8.13
C GLU A 27 10.60 21.17 -8.72
N TYR A 28 11.72 20.43 -8.67
CA TYR A 28 11.77 19.04 -9.15
C TYR A 28 10.87 18.11 -8.34
N THR A 29 10.78 18.32 -7.03
CA THR A 29 9.90 17.51 -6.18
C THR A 29 8.43 17.76 -6.53
N GLU A 30 8.04 19.03 -6.70
CA GLU A 30 6.67 19.39 -7.10
C GLU A 30 6.34 18.84 -8.49
N ASN A 31 7.26 18.96 -9.46
CA ASN A 31 7.08 18.41 -10.80
C ASN A 31 6.96 16.88 -10.80
N MET A 32 7.75 16.18 -9.97
CA MET A 32 7.63 14.73 -9.82
C MET A 32 6.24 14.34 -9.31
N CYS A 33 5.72 15.03 -8.29
CA CYS A 33 4.38 14.75 -7.77
C CYS A 33 3.28 14.95 -8.81
N VAL A 34 3.41 15.97 -9.68
CA VAL A 34 2.47 16.18 -10.79
C VAL A 34 2.53 15.02 -11.78
N LEU A 35 3.74 14.61 -12.19
CA LEU A 35 3.93 13.50 -13.13
C LEU A 35 3.41 12.16 -12.57
N GLU A 36 3.65 11.88 -11.29
CA GLU A 36 3.12 10.69 -10.62
C GLU A 36 1.59 10.70 -10.63
N SER A 37 0.98 11.83 -10.28
CA SER A 37 -0.49 11.96 -10.28
C SER A 37 -1.08 11.80 -11.69
N GLU A 38 -0.46 12.39 -12.70
CA GLU A 38 -0.87 12.20 -14.11
C GLU A 38 -0.78 10.74 -14.53
N LEU A 39 0.31 10.05 -14.18
CA LEU A 39 0.48 8.62 -14.45
C LEU A 39 -0.59 7.78 -13.75
N GLU A 40 -0.83 8.01 -12.46
CA GLU A 40 -1.84 7.30 -11.68
C GLU A 40 -3.25 7.43 -12.28
N ASN A 41 -3.59 8.60 -12.81
CA ASN A 41 -4.86 8.83 -13.50
C ASN A 41 -5.00 8.03 -14.81
N GLN A 42 -3.89 7.56 -15.41
CA GLN A 42 -3.89 6.77 -16.64
C GLN A 42 -3.80 5.25 -16.39
N LEU A 43 -3.48 4.82 -15.18
CA LEU A 43 -3.31 3.39 -14.84
C LEU A 43 -4.65 2.63 -14.72
N GLY A 44 -5.78 3.34 -14.71
CA GLY A 44 -7.11 2.74 -14.65
C GLY A 44 -7.48 2.29 -13.24
N GLU A 45 -7.85 1.00 -13.09
CA GLU A 45 -8.41 0.45 -11.86
C GLU A 45 -7.58 -0.74 -11.34
N PHE A 46 -7.33 -0.78 -10.03
CA PHE A 46 -6.66 -1.90 -9.38
C PHE A 46 -7.67 -2.77 -8.64
N HIS A 47 -8.03 -3.89 -9.25
CA HIS A 47 -9.04 -4.83 -8.73
C HIS A 47 -8.42 -5.84 -7.78
N ILE A 48 -8.96 -5.95 -6.57
CA ILE A 48 -8.57 -6.97 -5.59
C ILE A 48 -9.76 -7.89 -5.33
N LYS A 49 -9.49 -9.20 -5.35
CA LYS A 49 -10.46 -10.24 -5.00
C LYS A 49 -9.97 -11.09 -3.85
N MET A 50 -10.78 -11.22 -2.81
CA MET A 50 -10.58 -12.15 -1.72
C MET A 50 -10.92 -13.57 -2.17
N LYS A 51 -9.89 -14.40 -2.36
CA LYS A 51 -10.06 -15.82 -2.72
C LYS A 51 -10.22 -16.74 -1.51
N GLY A 52 -9.62 -16.39 -0.38
CA GLY A 52 -9.53 -17.24 0.81
C GLY A 52 -8.22 -17.04 1.55
N LEU A 53 -8.20 -17.41 2.84
CA LEU A 53 -6.99 -17.59 3.61
C LEU A 53 -6.42 -18.99 3.37
N ALA A 54 -5.11 -19.07 3.16
CA ALA A 54 -4.35 -20.32 3.06
C ALA A 54 -2.99 -20.15 3.75
N GLY A 55 -2.43 -21.22 4.31
CA GLY A 55 -1.10 -21.20 4.92
C GLY A 55 -0.98 -22.02 6.21
N PHE A 56 0.09 -21.76 6.97
CA PHE A 56 0.48 -22.52 8.17
C PHE A 56 -0.38 -22.27 9.41
N ALA A 57 -1.21 -21.21 9.42
CA ALA A 57 -2.15 -20.97 10.51
C ALA A 57 -3.30 -21.99 10.41
N ARG A 58 -3.61 -22.66 11.53
CA ARG A 58 -4.74 -23.59 11.60
C ARG A 58 -6.05 -22.82 11.39
N LEU A 59 -6.79 -23.13 10.34
CA LEU A 59 -8.14 -22.61 10.09
C LEU A 59 -9.17 -23.60 10.63
N CYS A 60 -9.80 -23.30 11.77
CA CYS A 60 -10.78 -24.16 12.42
C CYS A 60 -12.20 -23.67 12.19
N ALA A 61 -13.15 -24.60 12.17
CA ALA A 61 -14.57 -24.28 12.22
C ALA A 61 -14.88 -23.35 13.40
N GLY A 62 -15.57 -22.24 13.11
CA GLY A 62 -15.93 -21.22 14.09
C GLY A 62 -14.94 -20.06 14.18
N ASP A 63 -13.72 -20.21 13.65
CA ASP A 63 -12.74 -19.12 13.61
C ASP A 63 -13.29 -17.94 12.80
N GLN A 64 -13.00 -16.74 13.29
CA GLN A 64 -13.37 -15.49 12.65
C GLN A 64 -12.12 -14.68 12.38
N TYR A 65 -12.07 -14.03 11.22
CA TYR A 65 -10.94 -13.22 10.80
C TYR A 65 -11.42 -11.85 10.33
N GLU A 66 -10.61 -10.83 10.60
CA GLU A 66 -10.69 -9.51 9.99
C GLU A 66 -9.45 -9.31 9.13
N ILE A 67 -9.65 -8.98 7.86
CA ILE A 67 -8.59 -8.59 6.95
C ILE A 67 -8.71 -7.09 6.75
N PHE A 68 -7.60 -6.39 6.93
CA PHE A 68 -7.49 -4.95 6.71
C PHE A 68 -6.42 -4.70 5.66
N MET A 69 -6.86 -4.20 4.50
CA MET A 69 -6.01 -3.78 3.41
C MET A 69 -5.91 -2.25 3.40
N LYS A 70 -4.70 -1.73 3.26
CA LYS A 70 -4.44 -0.30 3.10
C LYS A 70 -3.51 -0.08 1.91
N TYR A 71 -3.91 0.82 1.02
CA TYR A 71 -3.14 1.23 -0.15
C TYR A 71 -3.14 2.76 -0.23
N GLY A 72 -2.02 3.38 0.16
CA GLY A 72 -1.97 4.82 0.43
C GLY A 72 -3.02 5.25 1.46
N ARG A 73 -3.96 6.11 1.04
CA ARG A 73 -5.09 6.57 1.88
C ARG A 73 -6.32 5.68 1.80
N GLN A 74 -6.36 4.77 0.83
CA GLN A 74 -7.48 3.86 0.59
C GLN A 74 -7.43 2.70 1.58
N ARG A 75 -8.61 2.26 2.03
CA ARG A 75 -8.74 1.23 3.07
C ARG A 75 -9.89 0.30 2.71
N TRP A 76 -9.67 -0.99 2.86
CA TRP A 76 -10.71 -2.00 2.75
C TRP A 76 -10.62 -2.94 3.94
N LYS A 77 -11.74 -3.12 4.63
CA LYS A 77 -11.87 -4.02 5.77
C LYS A 77 -12.96 -5.03 5.41
N LEU A 78 -12.64 -6.30 5.58
CA LEU A 78 -13.57 -7.41 5.39
C LEU A 78 -13.46 -8.38 6.56
N ARG A 79 -14.55 -9.06 6.86
CA ARG A 79 -14.62 -10.10 7.89
C ARG A 79 -15.07 -11.41 7.28
N GLY A 80 -14.50 -12.49 7.78
CA GLY A 80 -14.90 -13.82 7.38
C GLY A 80 -14.89 -14.82 8.51
N ARG A 81 -15.56 -15.93 8.26
CA ARG A 81 -15.62 -17.06 9.17
C ARG A 81 -15.33 -18.37 8.46
N ILE A 82 -14.77 -19.31 9.19
CA ILE A 82 -14.61 -20.69 8.75
C ILE A 82 -15.83 -21.49 9.20
N GLU A 83 -16.56 -22.07 8.26
CA GLU A 83 -17.71 -22.92 8.52
C GLU A 83 -17.30 -24.33 8.96
N ILE A 84 -18.26 -25.13 9.45
CA ILE A 84 -18.03 -26.48 9.97
C ILE A 84 -17.45 -27.41 8.89
N ASN A 85 -17.82 -27.21 7.63
CA ASN A 85 -17.31 -27.95 6.48
C ASN A 85 -15.97 -27.41 5.94
N GLY A 86 -15.35 -26.43 6.62
CA GLY A 86 -14.11 -25.79 6.19
C GLY A 86 -14.30 -24.70 5.11
N LYS A 87 -15.52 -24.45 4.64
CA LYS A 87 -15.82 -23.35 3.71
C LYS A 87 -15.53 -22.02 4.41
N GLN A 88 -14.92 -21.10 3.68
CA GLN A 88 -14.71 -19.73 4.14
C GLN A 88 -15.83 -18.85 3.58
N VAL A 89 -16.43 -18.04 4.43
CA VAL A 89 -17.46 -17.07 4.05
C VAL A 89 -16.97 -15.68 4.43
N TRP A 90 -17.02 -14.75 3.48
CA TRP A 90 -16.56 -13.37 3.64
C TRP A 90 -17.74 -12.41 3.43
N ASP A 91 -17.76 -11.30 4.16
CA ASP A 91 -18.79 -10.26 4.03
C ASP A 91 -18.61 -9.38 2.77
N SER A 92 -17.41 -9.37 2.20
CA SER A 92 -17.04 -8.67 0.98
C SER A 92 -16.00 -9.50 0.22
N GLU A 93 -16.17 -9.65 -1.09
CA GLU A 93 -15.26 -10.45 -1.93
C GLU A 93 -14.37 -9.61 -2.83
N GLU A 94 -14.80 -8.43 -3.25
CA GLU A 94 -14.09 -7.61 -4.24
C GLU A 94 -14.02 -6.15 -3.80
N MET A 95 -12.94 -5.47 -4.18
CA MET A 95 -12.72 -4.04 -3.99
C MET A 95 -11.92 -3.50 -5.17
N VAL A 96 -12.24 -2.28 -5.60
CA VAL A 96 -11.47 -1.54 -6.59
C VAL A 96 -10.75 -0.40 -5.89
N PHE A 97 -9.43 -0.36 -6.05
CA PHE A 97 -8.61 0.77 -5.63
C PHE A 97 -8.16 1.60 -6.83
N VAL A 98 -7.95 2.89 -6.59
CA VAL A 98 -7.15 3.73 -7.47
C VAL A 98 -5.70 3.23 -7.41
N PRO A 99 -5.07 2.92 -8.56
CA PRO A 99 -3.66 2.54 -8.60
C PRO A 99 -2.76 3.70 -8.16
N LEU A 100 -1.74 3.38 -7.37
CA LEU A 100 -0.76 4.32 -6.82
C LEU A 100 0.67 3.81 -7.11
N VAL A 101 1.53 4.65 -7.69
CA VAL A 101 2.85 4.21 -8.17
C VAL A 101 3.94 4.22 -7.10
N SER A 102 3.74 5.01 -6.05
CA SER A 102 4.72 5.24 -4.98
C SER A 102 4.27 4.71 -3.60
N GLU A 103 3.17 3.94 -3.57
CA GLU A 103 2.59 3.41 -2.33
C GLU A 103 2.65 1.89 -2.26
N PHE A 104 2.70 1.35 -1.04
CA PHE A 104 2.64 -0.08 -0.78
C PHE A 104 1.20 -0.53 -0.53
N LEU A 105 0.84 -1.70 -1.05
CA LEU A 105 -0.35 -2.41 -0.58
C LEU A 105 0.04 -3.18 0.68
N SER A 106 -0.61 -2.85 1.79
CA SER A 106 -0.42 -3.54 3.07
C SER A 106 -1.67 -4.34 3.41
N VAL A 107 -1.49 -5.61 3.78
CA VAL A 107 -2.55 -6.53 4.19
C VAL A 107 -2.23 -7.03 5.60
N LYS A 108 -3.14 -6.77 6.53
CA LYS A 108 -3.10 -7.27 7.91
C LYS A 108 -4.25 -8.23 8.14
N VAL A 109 -3.95 -9.41 8.68
CA VAL A 109 -4.93 -10.44 9.03
C VAL A 109 -4.98 -10.59 10.54
N THR A 110 -6.17 -10.49 11.10
CA THR A 110 -6.43 -10.56 12.55
C THR A 110 -7.44 -11.65 12.84
N GLU A 111 -7.11 -12.60 13.71
CA GLU A 111 -8.06 -13.57 14.26
C GLU A 111 -8.89 -12.89 15.36
N LEU A 112 -10.21 -12.96 15.22
CA LEU A 112 -11.17 -12.34 16.14
C LEU A 112 -11.60 -13.35 17.23
N LYS A 113 -11.15 -13.11 18.46
CA LYS A 113 -11.62 -13.84 19.65
C LYS A 113 -12.81 -13.16 20.33
N SER A 114 -13.61 -13.95 21.04
CA SER A 114 -14.92 -13.56 21.61
C SER A 114 -14.91 -12.46 22.68
N LEU A 115 -13.76 -12.18 23.31
CA LEU A 115 -13.66 -11.26 24.46
C LEU A 115 -12.51 -10.24 24.32
N ALA A 116 -12.34 -9.67 23.12
CA ALA A 116 -11.40 -8.58 22.78
C ALA A 116 -9.90 -8.93 22.63
N ASN A 117 -9.50 -10.19 22.85
CA ASN A 117 -8.13 -10.65 22.57
C ASN A 117 -7.92 -10.98 21.08
N HIS A 118 -8.13 -10.00 20.21
CA HIS A 118 -7.85 -10.14 18.79
C HIS A 118 -6.35 -10.28 18.55
N VAL A 119 -5.95 -11.25 17.71
CA VAL A 119 -4.53 -11.57 17.49
C VAL A 119 -4.20 -11.30 16.03
N VAL A 120 -3.15 -10.51 15.78
CA VAL A 120 -2.61 -10.37 14.42
C VAL A 120 -1.88 -11.66 14.07
N VAL A 121 -2.39 -12.38 13.08
CA VAL A 121 -1.85 -13.68 12.63
C VAL A 121 -0.99 -13.54 11.36
N GLY A 122 -1.06 -12.40 10.68
CA GLY A 122 -0.22 -12.11 9.52
C GLY A 122 -0.24 -10.63 9.14
N SER A 123 0.89 -10.15 8.63
CA SER A 123 1.01 -8.81 8.04
C SER A 123 2.02 -8.87 6.91
N VAL A 124 1.62 -8.42 5.73
CA VAL A 124 2.49 -8.31 4.56
C VAL A 124 2.32 -6.94 3.93
N SER A 125 3.41 -6.40 3.39
CA SER A 125 3.38 -5.22 2.52
C SER A 125 4.11 -5.56 1.24
N CYS A 126 3.54 -5.21 0.10
CA CYS A 126 4.14 -5.41 -1.21
C CYS A 126 4.09 -4.13 -2.04
N GLU A 127 5.08 -3.97 -2.92
CA GLU A 127 5.03 -2.99 -3.99
C GLU A 127 4.09 -3.51 -5.09
N THR A 128 3.29 -2.62 -5.68
CA THR A 128 2.34 -2.97 -6.74
C THR A 128 2.81 -2.57 -8.13
N LYS A 129 3.96 -1.88 -8.24
CA LYS A 129 4.48 -1.34 -9.50
C LYS A 129 4.60 -2.38 -10.62
N ASP A 130 5.02 -3.61 -10.27
CA ASP A 130 5.22 -4.69 -11.23
C ASP A 130 3.90 -5.36 -11.65
N LEU A 131 2.77 -4.99 -11.01
CA LEU A 131 1.43 -5.45 -11.37
C LEU A 131 0.81 -4.59 -12.48
N PHE A 132 1.35 -3.40 -12.72
CA PHE A 132 0.85 -2.47 -13.73
C PHE A 132 1.54 -2.70 -15.07
N ALA A 133 0.73 -2.88 -16.11
CA ALA A 133 1.21 -2.98 -17.49
C ALA A 133 0.19 -2.35 -18.44
N ALA A 134 0.63 -2.05 -19.67
CA ALA A 134 -0.24 -1.48 -20.71
C ALA A 134 -1.42 -2.39 -21.10
N LEU A 135 -1.34 -3.69 -20.78
CA LEU A 135 -2.41 -4.67 -20.95
C LEU A 135 -2.84 -5.21 -19.59
N PRO A 136 -4.14 -5.50 -19.36
CA PRO A 136 -4.62 -6.07 -18.10
C PRO A 136 -3.83 -7.33 -17.71
N GLN A 137 -3.28 -7.36 -16.50
CA GLN A 137 -2.57 -8.51 -15.94
C GLN A 137 -3.40 -9.14 -14.83
N THR A 138 -3.45 -10.47 -14.79
CA THR A 138 -4.02 -11.20 -13.66
C THR A 138 -2.88 -11.81 -12.86
N VAL A 139 -2.70 -11.38 -11.61
CA VAL A 139 -1.72 -11.99 -10.71
C VAL A 139 -2.44 -12.97 -9.80
N ALA A 140 -1.99 -14.23 -9.81
CA ALA A 140 -2.70 -15.38 -9.25
C ALA A 140 -2.52 -15.52 -7.74
#